data_AF-A0A2J8A317-F1
#
_entry.id   AF-A0A2J8A317-F1
#
_cell.length_a   1.000
_cell.length_b   1.000
_cell.length_c   1.000
_cell.angle_alpha   90.00
_cell.angle_beta   90.00
_cell.angle_gamma   90.00
#
_symmetry.space_group_name_H-M   'P 1'
#
loop_
_entity.id
_entity.type
_entity.pdbx_description
1 polymer ?
#
loop_
_entity_poly.entity_id
_entity_poly.type
_entity_poly.pdbx_seq_one_letter_code
_entity_poly.pdbx_strand_id
1 'polypeptide(L)'
;MPRTSDSGGVPNKVGCLGRYDAFKERIHQGFDGWMGRRNIGYRQRLLVFHFIDQLKEQILAVLPISFLLIFVIGAFFQQQTNSPGQQAFGLVCAIFGLMFFMDGLRVCVMPLGEMVGNRLPMKYPLPVVLAVAGALGILVTYAEPAISSLTPLAKLVDKTKAPYLYYALNDQREMLVLSIGLGVGMAAIVGTLRFVRG
;
A
#
# COMPACT_ATOMS: atom_id res chain seq x y z
N MET A 1 -23.59 1.01 52.98
CA MET A 1 -22.70 1.83 52.11
C MET A 1 -22.27 0.97 50.93
N PRO A 2 -22.75 1.22 49.70
CA PRO A 2 -22.25 0.53 48.51
C PRO A 2 -21.00 1.24 47.96
N ARG A 3 -19.97 0.47 47.60
CA ARG A 3 -18.84 0.93 46.78
C ARG A 3 -19.18 0.72 45.30
N THR A 4 -19.12 1.80 44.54
CA THR A 4 -19.11 1.83 43.08
C THR A 4 -17.78 1.27 42.57
N SER A 5 -17.81 0.13 41.88
CA SER A 5 -16.68 -0.36 41.08
C SER A 5 -16.93 0.01 39.64
N ASP A 6 -16.25 1.07 39.20
CA ASP A 6 -16.22 1.53 37.82
C ASP A 6 -15.28 0.60 37.03
N SER A 7 -15.88 -0.29 36.21
CA SER A 7 -15.15 -1.10 35.24
C SER A 7 -15.10 -0.31 33.93
N GLY A 8 -13.95 0.32 33.69
CA GLY A 8 -13.62 0.99 32.44
C GLY A 8 -13.78 0.04 31.24
N GLY A 9 -14.83 0.25 30.47
CA GLY A 9 -15.14 -0.48 29.25
C GLY A 9 -14.11 -0.17 28.17
N VAL A 10 -13.34 -1.18 27.80
CA VAL A 10 -12.52 -1.19 26.59
C VAL A 10 -13.45 -1.10 25.38
N PRO A 11 -13.34 -0.08 24.50
CA PRO A 11 -14.23 0.02 23.34
C PRO A 11 -13.98 -1.13 22.36
N ASN A 12 -15.07 -1.84 22.11
CA ASN A 12 -15.23 -3.03 21.31
C ASN A 12 -14.78 -2.81 19.84
N LYS A 13 -13.58 -3.30 19.46
CA LYS A 13 -13.04 -3.26 18.08
C LYS A 13 -13.84 -4.10 17.07
N VAL A 14 -14.76 -4.95 17.52
CA VAL A 14 -15.48 -5.92 16.68
C VAL A 14 -16.58 -5.23 15.83
N GLY A 15 -17.07 -4.05 16.25
CA GLY A 15 -18.12 -3.32 15.55
C GLY A 15 -17.68 -2.62 14.25
N CYS A 16 -16.41 -2.26 14.11
CA CYS A 16 -15.90 -1.56 12.93
C CYS A 16 -15.53 -2.52 11.79
N LEU A 17 -14.96 -3.69 12.09
CA LEU A 17 -14.69 -4.73 11.08
C LEU A 17 -15.99 -5.30 10.49
N GLY A 18 -17.00 -5.55 11.33
CA GLY A 18 -18.30 -6.06 10.86
C GLY A 18 -19.03 -5.13 9.89
N ARG A 19 -18.75 -3.81 9.93
CA ARG A 19 -19.35 -2.85 8.98
C ARG A 19 -18.67 -2.85 7.61
N TYR A 20 -17.39 -3.21 7.57
CA TYR A 20 -16.66 -3.43 6.32
C TYR A 20 -17.09 -4.73 5.65
N ASP A 21 -17.23 -5.80 6.45
CA ASP A 21 -17.67 -7.11 5.95
C ASP A 21 -19.15 -7.08 5.48
N ALA A 22 -20.03 -6.38 6.20
CA ALA A 22 -21.44 -6.21 5.79
C ALA A 22 -21.60 -5.34 4.52
N PHE A 23 -20.72 -4.36 4.31
CA PHE A 23 -20.68 -3.57 3.06
C PHE A 23 -20.15 -4.42 1.90
N LYS A 24 -19.11 -5.25 2.14
CA LYS A 24 -18.56 -6.21 1.18
C LYS A 24 -19.59 -7.24 0.73
N GLU A 25 -20.39 -7.79 1.66
CA GLU A 25 -21.46 -8.76 1.34
C GLU A 25 -22.61 -8.14 0.51
N ARG A 26 -23.07 -6.94 0.84
CA ARG A 26 -24.18 -6.29 0.10
C ARG A 26 -23.82 -5.92 -1.33
N ILE A 27 -22.56 -5.59 -1.60
CA ILE A 27 -22.09 -5.31 -2.97
C ILE A 27 -21.91 -6.61 -3.77
N HIS A 28 -21.50 -7.70 -3.14
CA HIS A 28 -21.47 -9.03 -3.78
C HIS A 28 -22.88 -9.46 -4.23
N GLN A 29 -23.87 -9.34 -3.34
CA GLN A 29 -25.26 -9.72 -3.63
C GLN A 29 -25.92 -8.82 -4.70
N GLY A 30 -25.61 -7.51 -4.71
CA GLY A 30 -26.09 -6.59 -5.75
C GLY A 30 -25.47 -6.85 -7.14
N PHE A 31 -24.26 -7.40 -7.17
CA PHE A 31 -23.54 -7.69 -8.42
C PHE A 31 -23.96 -9.03 -9.03
N ASP A 32 -24.21 -10.05 -8.22
CA ASP A 32 -24.72 -11.35 -8.66
C ASP A 32 -26.13 -11.25 -9.30
N GLY A 33 -26.98 -10.36 -8.76
CA GLY A 33 -28.32 -10.10 -9.29
C GLY A 33 -28.35 -9.40 -10.66
N TRP A 34 -27.37 -8.54 -10.95
CA TRP A 34 -27.22 -7.91 -12.27
C TRP A 34 -26.62 -8.87 -13.31
N MET A 35 -25.87 -9.86 -12.85
CA MET A 35 -25.19 -10.86 -13.67
C MET A 35 -26.11 -11.89 -14.32
N GLY A 36 -27.24 -12.20 -13.70
CA GLY A 36 -28.19 -13.22 -14.19
C GLY A 36 -28.95 -12.82 -15.45
N ARG A 37 -28.79 -11.58 -15.96
CA ARG A 37 -29.65 -11.02 -17.03
C ARG A 37 -28.93 -10.76 -18.37
N ARG A 38 -27.61 -11.00 -18.48
CA ARG A 38 -26.87 -10.76 -19.74
C ARG A 38 -26.08 -11.99 -20.22
N ASN A 39 -26.51 -12.53 -21.35
CA ASN A 39 -25.95 -13.66 -22.06
C ASN A 39 -24.60 -13.28 -22.74
N ILE A 40 -23.50 -13.35 -22.01
CA ILE A 40 -22.14 -13.02 -22.48
C ILE A 40 -21.23 -14.23 -22.22
N GLY A 41 -20.47 -14.64 -23.25
CA GLY A 41 -19.70 -15.88 -23.28
C GLY A 41 -18.73 -16.10 -22.11
N TYR A 42 -18.67 -17.35 -21.63
CA TYR A 42 -17.99 -17.79 -20.41
C TYR A 42 -16.54 -17.31 -20.24
N ARG A 43 -15.76 -17.22 -21.34
CA ARG A 43 -14.34 -16.83 -21.32
C ARG A 43 -14.12 -15.32 -21.10
N GLN A 44 -14.97 -14.48 -21.67
CA GLN A 44 -14.93 -13.02 -21.44
C GLN A 44 -15.54 -12.66 -20.08
N ARG A 45 -16.52 -13.45 -19.61
CA ARG A 45 -17.12 -13.31 -18.29
C ARG A 45 -16.05 -13.43 -17.19
N LEU A 46 -15.25 -14.50 -17.19
CA LEU A 46 -14.17 -14.73 -16.22
C LEU A 46 -13.13 -13.60 -16.13
N LEU A 47 -12.70 -13.03 -17.27
CA LEU A 47 -11.74 -11.91 -17.28
C LEU A 47 -12.37 -10.61 -16.73
N VAL A 48 -13.63 -10.34 -17.07
CA VAL A 48 -14.35 -9.15 -16.57
C VAL A 48 -14.62 -9.26 -15.07
N PHE A 49 -14.91 -10.47 -14.53
CA PHE A 49 -15.00 -10.68 -13.08
C PHE A 49 -13.68 -10.40 -12.39
N HIS A 50 -12.58 -10.97 -12.90
CA HIS A 50 -11.25 -10.76 -12.33
C HIS A 50 -10.84 -9.28 -12.30
N PHE A 51 -11.07 -8.56 -13.41
CA PHE A 51 -10.80 -7.12 -13.49
C PHE A 51 -11.69 -6.31 -12.53
N ILE A 52 -12.97 -6.67 -12.40
CA ILE A 52 -13.88 -5.96 -11.48
C ILE A 52 -13.53 -6.22 -10.02
N ASP A 53 -13.09 -7.42 -9.66
CA ASP A 53 -12.68 -7.72 -8.29
C ASP A 53 -11.39 -6.98 -7.93
N GLN A 54 -10.39 -6.93 -8.83
CA GLN A 54 -9.20 -6.11 -8.63
C GLN A 54 -9.55 -4.61 -8.54
N LEU A 55 -10.44 -4.10 -9.40
CA LEU A 55 -10.88 -2.71 -9.33
C LEU A 55 -11.59 -2.40 -8.01
N LYS A 56 -12.44 -3.30 -7.52
CA LYS A 56 -13.11 -3.12 -6.23
C LYS A 56 -12.11 -3.06 -5.10
N GLU A 57 -11.13 -3.97 -5.07
CA GLU A 57 -10.07 -3.98 -4.05
C GLU A 57 -9.25 -2.69 -4.08
N GLN A 58 -8.88 -2.20 -5.26
CA GLN A 58 -8.16 -0.94 -5.39
C GLN A 58 -8.99 0.26 -5.00
N ILE A 59 -10.27 0.32 -5.38
CA ILE A 59 -11.18 1.38 -4.96
C ILE A 59 -11.34 1.35 -3.43
N LEU A 60 -11.57 0.18 -2.83
CA LEU A 60 -11.70 0.02 -1.38
C LEU A 60 -10.41 0.36 -0.61
N ALA A 61 -9.24 0.16 -1.21
CA ALA A 61 -7.95 0.56 -0.64
C ALA A 61 -7.69 2.07 -0.78
N VAL A 62 -8.01 2.66 -1.93
CA VAL A 62 -7.76 4.08 -2.24
C VAL A 62 -8.79 4.99 -1.58
N LEU A 63 -10.05 4.56 -1.46
CA LEU A 63 -11.14 5.35 -0.90
C LEU A 63 -10.91 5.84 0.55
N PRO A 64 -10.47 5.01 1.52
CA PRO A 64 -10.21 5.48 2.88
C PRO A 64 -9.02 6.45 2.93
N ILE A 65 -7.98 6.22 2.13
CA ILE A 65 -6.80 7.09 2.04
C ILE A 65 -7.18 8.44 1.42
N SER A 66 -7.92 8.41 0.30
CA SER A 66 -8.43 9.60 -0.38
C SER A 66 -9.40 10.39 0.50
N PHE A 67 -10.28 9.70 1.24
CA PHE A 67 -11.19 10.34 2.18
C PHE A 67 -10.42 11.02 3.31
N LEU A 68 -9.44 10.33 3.91
CA LEU A 68 -8.57 10.90 4.94
C LEU A 68 -7.83 12.13 4.41
N LEU A 69 -7.30 12.08 3.20
CA LEU A 69 -6.61 13.20 2.58
C LEU A 69 -7.51 14.43 2.40
N ILE A 70 -8.72 14.24 1.86
CA ILE A 70 -9.70 15.33 1.71
C ILE A 70 -10.13 15.87 3.07
N PHE A 71 -10.37 14.97 4.04
CA PHE A 71 -10.75 15.35 5.40
C PHE A 71 -9.66 16.17 6.10
N VAL A 72 -8.39 15.76 6.00
CA VAL A 72 -7.27 16.49 6.60
C VAL A 72 -7.07 17.85 5.94
N ILE A 73 -7.12 17.93 4.60
CA ILE A 73 -6.96 19.21 3.90
C ILE A 73 -8.12 20.17 4.25
N GLY A 74 -9.35 19.67 4.26
CA GLY A 74 -10.54 20.47 4.58
C GLY A 74 -10.57 20.93 6.05
N ALA A 75 -10.26 20.03 6.99
CA ALA A 75 -10.35 20.32 8.41
C ALA A 75 -9.15 21.13 8.96
N PHE A 76 -7.92 20.80 8.54
CA PHE A 76 -6.70 21.41 9.11
C PHE A 76 -6.12 22.54 8.25
N PHE A 77 -6.10 22.41 6.93
CA PHE A 77 -5.43 23.40 6.06
C PHE A 77 -6.35 24.54 5.61
N GLN A 78 -7.68 24.38 5.69
CA GLN A 78 -8.68 25.39 5.31
C GLN A 78 -8.42 26.03 3.93
N GLN A 79 -7.73 25.34 3.02
CA GLN A 79 -7.44 25.83 1.68
C GLN A 79 -8.59 25.47 0.74
N GLN A 80 -9.15 26.49 0.08
CA GLN A 80 -10.05 26.32 -1.06
C GLN A 80 -9.28 25.65 -2.18
N THR A 81 -9.71 24.45 -2.60
CA THR A 81 -9.06 23.76 -3.73
C THR A 81 -9.37 24.54 -5.01
N ASN A 82 -8.34 25.09 -5.65
CA ASN A 82 -8.52 25.91 -6.86
C ASN A 82 -9.05 25.11 -8.07
N SER A 83 -9.11 23.77 -8.02
CA SER A 83 -9.62 22.89 -9.10
C SER A 83 -9.96 21.47 -8.60
N PRO A 84 -11.12 21.25 -7.93
CA PRO A 84 -11.51 19.92 -7.45
C PRO A 84 -11.67 18.88 -8.57
N GLY A 85 -12.03 19.30 -9.78
CA GLY A 85 -12.14 18.41 -10.94
C GLY A 85 -10.81 17.76 -11.35
N GLN A 86 -9.69 18.50 -11.22
CA GLN A 86 -8.37 17.97 -11.58
C GLN A 86 -7.87 16.92 -10.57
N GLN A 87 -8.22 17.09 -9.29
CA GLN A 87 -7.91 16.10 -8.24
C GLN A 87 -8.70 14.81 -8.43
N ALA A 88 -10.00 14.92 -8.74
CA ALA A 88 -10.84 13.77 -9.03
C ALA A 88 -10.36 13.00 -10.27
N PHE A 89 -9.97 13.70 -11.33
CA PHE A 89 -9.40 13.08 -12.53
C PHE A 89 -8.07 12.37 -12.23
N GLY A 90 -7.18 13.01 -11.45
CA GLY A 90 -5.93 12.41 -11.00
C GLY A 90 -6.14 11.13 -10.18
N LEU A 91 -7.15 11.12 -9.31
CA LEU A 91 -7.52 9.94 -8.52
C LEU A 91 -8.00 8.79 -9.42
N VAL A 92 -8.85 9.07 -10.40
CA VAL A 92 -9.34 8.06 -11.36
C VAL A 92 -8.18 7.52 -12.20
N CYS A 93 -7.32 8.39 -12.73
CA CYS A 93 -6.11 7.97 -13.45
C CYS A 93 -5.17 7.12 -12.58
N ALA A 94 -5.01 7.46 -11.30
CA ALA A 94 -4.19 6.69 -10.37
C ALA A 94 -4.75 5.28 -10.10
N ILE A 95 -6.07 5.13 -9.99
CA ILE A 95 -6.73 3.82 -9.82
C ILE A 95 -6.46 2.95 -11.06
N PHE A 96 -6.71 3.46 -12.27
CA PHE A 96 -6.43 2.71 -13.50
C PHE A 96 -4.93 2.40 -13.65
N GLY A 97 -4.05 3.35 -13.32
CA GLY A 97 -2.61 3.15 -13.36
C GLY A 97 -2.13 2.07 -12.38
N LEU A 98 -2.63 2.09 -11.14
CA LEU A 98 -2.30 1.10 -10.12
C LEU A 98 -2.83 -0.29 -10.51
N MET A 99 -3.97 -0.36 -11.19
CA MET A 99 -4.54 -1.61 -11.71
C MET A 99 -3.60 -2.28 -12.70
N PHE A 100 -3.21 -1.57 -13.76
CA PHE A 100 -2.30 -2.11 -14.77
C PHE A 100 -0.90 -2.39 -14.20
N PHE A 101 -0.44 -1.56 -13.26
CA PHE A 101 0.84 -1.75 -12.61
C PHE A 101 0.90 -3.04 -11.78
N MET A 102 -0.14 -3.32 -10.97
CA MET A 102 -0.18 -4.53 -10.14
C MET A 102 -0.28 -5.81 -10.97
N ASP A 103 -1.06 -5.79 -12.06
CA ASP A 103 -1.14 -6.93 -12.99
C ASP A 103 0.20 -7.13 -13.72
N GLY A 104 0.85 -6.05 -14.15
CA GLY A 104 2.19 -6.07 -14.74
C GLY A 104 3.26 -6.61 -13.77
N LEU A 105 3.25 -6.21 -12.51
CA LEU A 105 4.17 -6.73 -11.48
C LEU A 105 3.98 -8.24 -11.27
N ARG A 106 2.74 -8.72 -11.27
CA ARG A 106 2.47 -10.16 -11.10
C ARG A 106 3.01 -10.98 -12.27
N VAL A 107 2.85 -10.50 -13.50
CA VAL A 107 3.30 -11.23 -14.69
C VAL A 107 4.81 -11.13 -14.89
N CYS A 108 5.43 -9.98 -14.60
CA CYS A 108 6.84 -9.75 -14.87
C CYS A 108 7.77 -10.06 -13.68
N VAL A 109 7.42 -9.57 -12.48
CA VAL A 109 8.37 -9.54 -11.34
C VAL A 109 8.23 -10.76 -10.45
N MET A 110 7.01 -11.24 -10.19
CA MET A 110 6.79 -12.43 -9.36
C MET A 110 7.52 -13.69 -9.87
N PRO A 111 7.37 -14.11 -11.14
CA PRO A 111 8.09 -15.29 -11.63
C PRO A 111 9.61 -15.09 -11.65
N LEU A 112 10.08 -13.86 -11.93
CA LEU A 112 11.50 -13.54 -11.85
C LEU A 112 12.02 -13.67 -10.42
N GLY A 113 11.28 -13.16 -9.44
CA GLY A 113 11.59 -13.27 -8.02
C GLY A 113 11.64 -14.72 -7.55
N GLU A 114 10.69 -15.55 -7.95
CA GLU A 114 10.66 -16.98 -7.61
C GLU A 114 11.83 -17.74 -8.25
N MET A 115 12.15 -17.47 -9.52
CA MET A 115 13.28 -18.11 -10.19
C MET A 115 14.61 -17.71 -9.56
N VAL A 116 14.82 -16.43 -9.27
CA VAL A 116 16.03 -15.94 -8.60
C VAL A 116 16.10 -16.49 -7.17
N GLY A 117 15.01 -16.42 -6.41
CA GLY A 117 14.92 -16.88 -5.02
C GLY A 117 15.17 -18.37 -4.86
N ASN A 118 14.71 -19.21 -5.80
CA ASN A 118 14.94 -20.65 -5.74
C ASN A 118 16.35 -21.06 -6.21
N ARG A 119 16.94 -20.32 -7.17
CA ARG A 119 18.24 -20.68 -7.77
C ARG A 119 19.44 -20.13 -7.00
N LEU A 120 19.31 -18.99 -6.31
CA LEU A 120 20.40 -18.37 -5.55
C LEU A 120 20.96 -19.27 -4.43
N PRO A 121 20.14 -19.83 -3.52
CA PRO A 121 20.62 -20.62 -2.39
C PRO A 121 21.24 -21.96 -2.82
N MET A 122 20.82 -22.51 -3.96
CA MET A 122 21.33 -23.79 -4.48
C MET A 122 22.67 -23.66 -5.20
N LYS A 123 22.99 -22.48 -5.75
CA LYS A 123 24.18 -22.28 -6.61
C LYS A 123 25.34 -21.59 -5.90
N TYR A 124 25.09 -20.81 -4.85
CA TYR A 124 26.11 -19.95 -4.21
C TYR A 124 26.28 -20.25 -2.72
N PRO A 125 27.47 -19.99 -2.15
CA PRO A 125 27.69 -20.15 -0.72
C PRO A 125 26.85 -19.15 0.08
N LEU A 126 26.43 -19.55 1.28
CA LEU A 126 25.58 -18.78 2.20
C LEU A 126 25.94 -17.28 2.33
N PRO A 127 27.20 -16.87 2.57
CA PRO A 127 27.53 -15.44 2.72
C PRO A 127 27.21 -14.60 1.47
N VAL A 128 27.35 -15.17 0.27
CA VAL A 128 27.01 -14.47 -0.99
C VAL A 128 25.50 -14.27 -1.10
N VAL A 129 24.72 -15.29 -0.74
CA VAL A 129 23.25 -15.21 -0.74
C VAL A 129 22.77 -14.15 0.24
N LEU A 130 23.35 -14.09 1.45
CA LEU A 130 23.03 -13.06 2.44
C LEU A 130 23.38 -11.65 1.93
N ALA A 131 24.55 -11.47 1.32
CA ALA A 131 24.96 -10.17 0.77
C ALA A 131 24.00 -9.70 -0.33
N VAL A 132 23.60 -10.60 -1.25
CA VAL A 132 22.64 -10.26 -2.31
C VAL A 132 21.24 -9.97 -1.73
N ALA A 133 20.77 -10.75 -0.76
CA ALA A 133 19.49 -10.50 -0.10
C ALA A 133 19.46 -9.15 0.63
N GLY A 134 20.54 -8.78 1.31
CA GLY A 134 20.69 -7.47 1.96
C GLY A 134 20.73 -6.32 0.95
N ALA A 135 21.50 -6.47 -0.13
CA ALA A 135 21.57 -5.48 -1.21
C ALA A 135 20.22 -5.29 -1.92
N LEU A 136 19.49 -6.39 -2.20
CA LEU A 136 18.14 -6.34 -2.74
C LEU A 136 17.17 -5.66 -1.76
N GLY A 137 17.28 -5.90 -0.45
CA GLY A 137 16.47 -5.22 0.56
C GLY A 137 16.66 -3.71 0.53
N ILE A 138 17.90 -3.23 0.47
CA ILE A 138 18.21 -1.80 0.32
C ILE A 138 17.65 -1.27 -1.01
N LEU A 139 17.86 -2.00 -2.11
CA LEU A 139 17.43 -1.60 -3.45
C LEU A 139 15.90 -1.48 -3.54
N VAL A 140 15.15 -2.36 -2.89
CA VAL A 140 13.68 -2.31 -2.84
C VAL A 140 13.19 -1.04 -2.15
N THR A 141 13.84 -0.57 -1.08
CA THR A 141 13.47 0.70 -0.43
C THR A 141 13.65 1.90 -1.36
N TYR A 142 14.72 1.92 -2.17
CA TYR A 142 14.90 2.96 -3.19
C TYR A 142 13.90 2.84 -4.34
N ALA A 143 13.54 1.61 -4.70
CA ALA A 143 12.54 1.33 -5.73
C ALA A 143 11.10 1.55 -5.26
N GLU A 144 10.86 1.74 -3.96
CA GLU A 144 9.52 1.95 -3.42
C GLU A 144 8.95 3.30 -3.92
N PRO A 145 7.90 3.28 -4.75
CA PRO A 145 7.36 4.51 -5.35
C PRO A 145 6.76 5.46 -4.30
N ALA A 146 6.36 4.95 -3.12
CA ALA A 146 5.86 5.76 -2.02
C ALA A 146 6.93 6.69 -1.45
N ILE A 147 8.19 6.23 -1.31
CA ILE A 147 9.30 7.06 -0.86
C ILE A 147 9.61 8.16 -1.88
N SER A 148 9.49 7.82 -3.18
CA SER A 148 9.69 8.78 -4.27
C SER A 148 8.60 9.87 -4.33
N SER A 149 7.34 9.52 -4.04
CA SER A 149 6.23 10.50 -4.05
C SER A 149 6.27 11.50 -2.88
N LEU A 150 7.06 11.24 -1.84
CA LEU A 150 7.29 12.20 -0.74
C LEU A 150 8.09 13.44 -1.18
N THR A 151 8.75 13.43 -2.34
CA THR A 151 9.63 14.54 -2.79
C THR A 151 8.87 15.81 -3.07
N PRO A 152 7.82 15.78 -3.92
CA PRO A 152 7.00 16.96 -4.14
C PRO A 152 6.33 17.42 -2.85
N LEU A 153 5.92 16.50 -1.98
CA LEU A 153 5.27 16.83 -0.70
C LEU A 153 6.22 17.52 0.29
N ALA A 154 7.47 17.08 0.37
CA ALA A 154 8.50 17.69 1.22
C ALA A 154 8.72 19.17 0.92
N LYS A 155 8.67 19.55 -0.37
CA LYS A 155 8.84 20.94 -0.82
C LYS A 155 7.69 21.86 -0.42
N LEU A 156 6.54 21.30 -0.06
CA LEU A 156 5.35 22.06 0.36
C LEU A 156 5.33 22.34 1.88
N VAL A 157 6.26 21.77 2.65
CA VAL A 157 6.35 21.97 4.10
C VAL A 157 7.00 23.33 4.40
N ASP A 158 6.35 24.13 5.24
CA ASP A 158 6.84 25.45 5.64
C ASP A 158 7.99 25.33 6.67
N LYS A 159 9.14 25.91 6.33
CA LYS A 159 10.35 25.92 7.15
C LYS A 159 10.14 26.63 8.50
N THR A 160 9.25 27.63 8.57
CA THR A 160 9.02 28.40 9.79
C THR A 160 8.20 27.66 10.84
N LYS A 161 7.29 26.78 10.42
CA LYS A 161 6.41 26.03 11.33
C LYS A 161 7.02 24.69 11.77
N ALA A 162 7.82 24.05 10.92
CA ALA A 162 8.41 22.74 11.20
C ALA A 162 9.86 22.62 10.67
N PRO A 163 10.83 23.33 11.29
CA PRO A 163 12.20 23.38 10.80
C PRO A 163 12.90 22.01 10.77
N TYR A 164 12.68 21.16 11.78
CA TYR A 164 13.26 19.81 11.84
C TYR A 164 12.68 18.87 10.78
N LEU A 165 11.37 18.94 10.52
CA LEU A 165 10.72 18.10 9.50
C LEU A 165 11.16 18.51 8.09
N TYR A 166 11.24 19.82 7.83
CA TYR A 166 11.76 20.34 6.57
C TYR A 166 13.21 19.89 6.32
N TYR A 167 14.07 19.97 7.34
CA TYR A 167 15.46 19.53 7.24
C TYR A 167 15.58 18.03 6.97
N ALA A 168 14.79 17.22 7.69
CA ALA A 168 14.74 15.78 7.52
C ALA A 168 14.28 15.38 6.09
N LEU A 169 13.19 15.97 5.59
CA LEU A 169 12.58 15.57 4.31
C LEU A 169 13.25 16.18 3.06
N ASN A 170 13.91 17.34 3.18
CA ASN A 170 14.49 18.07 2.05
C ASN A 170 16.02 17.95 1.98
N ASP A 171 16.73 18.16 3.09
CA ASP A 171 18.21 18.18 3.11
C ASP A 171 18.80 16.80 3.41
N GLN A 172 18.23 16.07 4.38
CA GLN A 172 18.75 14.79 4.88
C GLN A 172 18.02 13.57 4.34
N ARG A 173 17.22 13.74 3.29
CA ARG A 173 16.39 12.68 2.72
C ARG A 173 17.19 11.43 2.36
N GLU A 174 18.32 11.59 1.68
CA GLU A 174 19.12 10.44 1.24
C GLU A 174 19.62 9.64 2.45
N MET A 175 19.98 10.34 3.53
CA MET A 175 20.37 9.73 4.79
C MET A 175 19.20 9.02 5.48
N LEU A 176 17.99 9.59 5.43
CA LEU A 176 16.77 8.92 5.93
C LEU A 176 16.48 7.64 5.15
N VAL A 177 16.46 7.69 3.82
CA VAL A 177 16.17 6.53 2.97
C VAL A 177 17.24 5.46 3.14
N LEU A 178 18.51 5.85 3.26
CA LEU A 178 19.61 4.94 3.53
C LEU A 178 19.47 4.28 4.91
N SER A 179 19.05 5.02 5.95
CA SER A 179 18.83 4.45 7.29
C SER A 179 17.71 3.40 7.30
N ILE A 180 16.60 3.68 6.61
CA ILE A 180 15.49 2.73 6.44
C ILE A 180 15.95 1.54 5.60
N GLY A 181 16.64 1.79 4.49
CA GLY A 181 17.17 0.77 3.60
C GLY A 181 18.13 -0.18 4.30
N LEU A 182 19.03 0.33 5.15
CA LEU A 182 19.91 -0.50 5.98
C LEU A 182 19.11 -1.38 6.95
N GLY A 183 18.06 -0.83 7.59
CA GLY A 183 17.18 -1.60 8.46
C GLY A 183 16.45 -2.73 7.71
N VAL A 184 15.88 -2.42 6.55
CA VAL A 184 15.19 -3.40 5.68
C VAL A 184 16.18 -4.43 5.14
N GLY A 185 17.39 -4.03 4.74
CA GLY A 185 18.46 -4.93 4.30
C GLY A 185 18.89 -5.91 5.38
N MET A 186 19.08 -5.44 6.62
CA MET A 186 19.36 -6.30 7.77
C MET A 186 18.20 -7.26 8.08
N ALA A 187 16.96 -6.78 7.99
CA ALA A 187 15.78 -7.62 8.14
C ALA A 187 15.71 -8.71 7.05
N ALA A 188 16.04 -8.37 5.80
CA ALA A 188 16.11 -9.33 4.70
C ALA A 188 17.18 -10.39 4.94
N ILE A 189 18.38 -10.00 5.39
CA ILE A 189 19.45 -10.94 5.75
C ILE A 189 18.99 -11.93 6.82
N VAL A 190 18.38 -11.44 7.91
CA VAL A 190 17.86 -12.28 9.00
C VAL A 190 16.73 -13.19 8.50
N GLY A 191 15.84 -12.67 7.66
CA GLY A 191 14.77 -13.44 7.03
C GLY A 191 15.28 -14.58 6.15
N THR A 192 16.25 -14.32 5.29
CA THR A 192 16.88 -15.35 4.45
C THR A 192 17.66 -16.35 5.30
N LEU A 193 18.36 -15.89 6.34
CA LEU A 193 19.08 -16.77 7.26
C LEU A 193 18.13 -17.73 8.00
N ARG A 194 16.92 -17.24 8.37
CA ARG A 194 15.86 -18.06 8.94
C ARG A 194 15.35 -19.08 7.93
N PHE A 195 15.02 -18.67 6.71
CA PHE A 195 14.50 -19.55 5.66
C PHE A 195 15.48 -20.67 5.25
N VAL A 196 16.77 -20.40 5.28
CA VAL A 196 17.79 -21.41 4.91
C VAL A 196 18.09 -22.39 6.04
N ARG A 197 17.90 -21.99 7.31
CA ARG A 197 18.20 -22.83 8.49
C ARG A 197 16.98 -23.53 9.09
N GLY A 198 15.76 -23.18 8.69
CA GLY A 198 14.52 -23.72 9.25
C GLY A 198 13.39 -23.76 8.23
#